data_AF-A0A7I4YEA1-F1
#
_entry.id   AF-A0A7I4YEA1-F1
#
_cell.length_a   1.000
_cell.length_b   1.000
_cell.length_c   1.000
_cell.angle_alpha   90.00
_cell.angle_beta   90.00
_cell.angle_gamma   90.00
#
_symmetry.space_group_name_H-M   'P 1'
#
loop_
_entity.id
_entity.type
_entity.pdbx_description
1 polymer ?
#
loop_
_entity_poly.entity_id
_entity_poly.type
_entity_poly.pdbx_seq_one_letter_code
_entity_poly.pdbx_strand_id
1 'polypeptide(L)'
;MVKFNYLLQSLVGKARQTAAQFKIIEENYPIVIDLLKKKYGSNSLIVEELLAQLEQIRADGSNTRQQANLLERITALLMQLSTKGQDNNHRLVLDMVLRKFNGDIQAKALEKWENLEHINQWTWSALRQHLSVIID
;
A
#
# COMPACT_ATOMS: atom_id res chain seq x y z
N MET A 1 26.13 -14.41 23.35
CA MET A 1 25.07 -13.82 24.24
C MET A 1 24.89 -12.30 24.11
N VAL A 2 25.94 -11.48 24.30
CA VAL A 2 25.84 -9.99 24.32
C VAL A 2 25.21 -9.40 23.05
N LYS A 3 25.54 -9.97 21.88
CA LYS A 3 25.00 -9.52 20.57
C LYS A 3 23.48 -9.69 20.45
N PHE A 4 22.91 -10.75 21.03
CA PHE A 4 21.47 -10.99 20.96
C PHE A 4 20.70 -10.08 21.93
N ASN A 5 21.24 -9.85 23.13
CA ASN A 5 20.68 -8.85 24.04
C ASN A 5 20.71 -7.45 23.44
N TYR A 6 21.81 -7.07 22.80
CA TYR A 6 21.91 -5.81 22.08
C TYR A 6 20.88 -5.72 20.94
N LEU A 7 20.71 -6.78 20.16
CA LEU A 7 19.68 -6.87 19.13
C LEU A 7 18.27 -6.64 19.73
N LEU A 8 17.90 -7.32 20.81
CA LEU A 8 16.58 -7.16 21.45
C LEU A 8 16.34 -5.75 22.00
N GLN A 9 17.38 -5.09 22.53
CA GLN A 9 17.30 -3.70 23.00
C GLN A 9 17.16 -2.71 21.85
N SER A 10 17.75 -3.01 20.69
CA SER A 10 17.67 -2.17 19.49
C SER A 10 16.37 -2.33 18.69
N LEU A 11 15.63 -3.42 18.90
CA LEU A 11 14.35 -3.68 18.23
C LEU A 11 13.17 -3.01 18.96
N VAL A 12 12.17 -2.57 18.20
CA VAL A 12 10.93 -1.95 18.73
C VAL A 12 9.69 -2.61 18.13
N GLY A 13 8.56 -2.53 18.83
CA GLY A 13 7.25 -2.99 18.32
C GLY A 13 7.18 -4.48 17.96
N LYS A 14 6.56 -4.80 16.82
CA LYS A 14 6.32 -6.19 16.36
C LYS A 14 7.61 -6.97 16.07
N ALA A 15 8.67 -6.28 15.64
CA ALA A 15 9.98 -6.91 15.40
C ALA A 15 10.62 -7.36 16.72
N ARG A 16 10.53 -6.54 17.77
CA ARG A 16 10.96 -6.91 19.13
C ARG A 16 10.15 -8.07 19.69
N GLN A 17 8.83 -8.02 19.55
CA GLN A 17 7.93 -9.09 20.01
C GLN A 17 8.26 -10.43 19.34
N THR A 18 8.54 -10.41 18.03
CA THR A 18 8.93 -11.61 17.28
C THR A 18 10.27 -12.17 17.75
N ALA A 19 11.28 -11.31 17.95
CA ALA A 19 12.59 -11.73 18.44
C ALA A 19 12.56 -12.21 19.90
N ALA A 20 11.70 -11.62 20.74
CA ALA A 20 11.57 -11.95 22.17
C ALA A 20 10.94 -13.32 22.44
N GLN A 21 10.34 -13.97 21.43
CA GLN A 21 9.80 -15.34 21.54
C GLN A 21 10.91 -16.41 21.58
N PHE A 22 12.14 -16.05 21.19
CA PHE A 22 13.27 -16.96 21.15
C PHE A 22 14.08 -16.86 22.44
N LYS A 23 14.57 -18.01 22.93
CA LYS A 23 15.53 -18.03 24.04
C LYS A 23 16.81 -17.31 23.62
N ILE A 24 17.33 -16.46 24.50
CA ILE A 24 18.57 -15.69 24.29
C ILE A 24 19.76 -16.66 24.46
N ILE A 25 20.07 -17.40 23.40
CA ILE A 25 21.21 -18.33 23.28
C ILE A 25 21.90 -18.07 21.93
N GLU A 26 23.16 -18.49 21.79
CA GLU A 26 23.94 -18.17 20.59
C GLU A 26 23.43 -18.85 19.33
N GLU A 27 22.88 -20.06 19.43
CA GLU A 27 22.35 -20.79 18.27
C GLU A 27 21.12 -20.08 17.67
N ASN A 28 20.35 -19.38 18.50
CA ASN A 28 19.13 -18.69 18.05
C ASN A 28 19.42 -17.34 17.40
N TYR A 29 20.58 -16.72 17.66
CA TYR A 29 20.91 -15.41 17.10
C TYR A 29 20.87 -15.36 15.56
N PRO A 30 21.54 -16.27 14.81
CA PRO A 30 21.46 -16.26 13.35
C PRO A 30 20.06 -16.58 12.83
N ILE A 31 19.31 -17.46 13.53
CA ILE A 31 17.93 -17.82 13.17
C ILE A 31 17.00 -16.61 13.29
N VAL A 32 17.10 -15.86 14.38
CA VAL A 32 16.31 -14.64 14.60
C VAL A 32 16.71 -13.56 13.59
N ILE A 33 18.00 -13.39 13.29
CA ILE A 33 18.45 -12.45 12.26
C ILE A 33 17.88 -12.79 10.88
N ASP A 34 17.92 -14.06 10.48
CA ASP A 34 17.36 -14.49 9.19
C ASP A 34 15.84 -14.29 9.14
N LEU A 35 15.14 -14.66 10.22
CA LEU A 35 13.70 -14.47 10.33
C LEU A 35 13.31 -13.00 10.31
N LEU A 36 14.05 -12.13 11.01
CA LEU A 36 13.82 -10.68 10.99
C LEU A 36 14.12 -10.10 9.62
N LYS A 37 15.18 -10.54 8.93
CA LYS A 37 15.47 -10.11 7.56
C LYS A 37 14.40 -10.57 6.58
N LYS A 38 13.92 -11.81 6.72
CA LYS A 38 12.85 -12.37 5.89
C LYS A 38 11.51 -11.67 6.11
N LYS A 39 11.19 -11.36 7.37
CA LYS A 39 9.89 -10.80 7.76
C LYS A 39 9.85 -9.27 7.69
N TYR A 40 10.98 -8.61 7.90
CA TYR A 40 11.07 -7.15 8.08
C TYR A 40 12.18 -6.50 7.24
N GLY A 41 13.01 -7.28 6.57
CA GLY A 41 14.27 -6.80 5.99
C GLY A 41 14.22 -6.26 4.58
N SER A 42 13.15 -5.56 4.14
CA SER A 42 13.26 -4.30 3.36
C SER A 42 12.05 -3.91 2.51
N ASN A 43 11.11 -4.80 2.14
CA ASN A 43 9.96 -4.42 1.30
C ASN A 43 8.58 -4.72 1.93
N SER A 44 8.41 -5.81 2.69
CA SER A 44 7.09 -6.21 3.21
C SER A 44 6.49 -5.20 4.18
N LEU A 45 7.27 -4.65 5.12
CA LEU A 45 6.77 -3.66 6.08
C LEU A 45 6.36 -2.36 5.39
N ILE A 46 7.18 -1.87 4.48
CA ILE A 46 6.89 -0.64 3.73
C ILE A 46 5.67 -0.86 2.83
N VAL A 47 5.56 -2.03 2.19
CA VAL A 47 4.38 -2.40 1.40
C VAL A 47 3.14 -2.49 2.28
N GLU A 48 3.21 -3.12 3.46
CA GLU A 48 2.10 -3.18 4.43
C GLU A 48 1.70 -1.77 4.91
N GLU A 49 2.65 -0.89 5.19
CA GLU A 49 2.39 0.49 5.57
C GLU A 49 1.77 1.30 4.42
N LEU A 50 2.26 1.13 3.19
CA LEU A 50 1.70 1.79 2.00
C LEU A 50 0.28 1.30 1.68
N LEU A 51 0.02 0.00 1.85
CA LEU A 51 -1.32 -0.57 1.71
C LEU A 51 -2.26 -0.07 2.81
N ALA A 52 -1.80 -0.03 4.07
CA ALA A 52 -2.58 0.54 5.16
C ALA A 52 -2.89 2.03 4.94
N GLN A 53 -1.94 2.81 4.40
CA GLN A 53 -2.18 4.20 4.01
C GLN A 53 -3.19 4.30 2.87
N LEU A 54 -3.13 3.43 1.87
CA LEU A 54 -4.11 3.38 0.77
C LEU A 54 -5.51 3.00 1.28
N GLU A 55 -5.61 2.12 2.27
CA GLU A 55 -6.88 1.75 2.90
C GLU A 55 -7.46 2.87 3.76
N GLN A 56 -6.62 3.68 4.40
CA GLN A 56 -7.06 4.75 5.29
C GLN A 56 -7.28 6.09 4.58
N ILE A 57 -6.62 6.33 3.44
CA ILE A 57 -6.74 7.60 2.73
C ILE A 57 -8.19 7.83 2.28
N ARG A 58 -8.67 9.06 2.50
CA ARG A 58 -9.98 9.56 2.12
C ARG A 58 -9.83 11.02 1.73
N ALA A 59 -10.76 11.53 0.91
CA ALA A 59 -10.81 12.95 0.64
C ALA A 59 -11.27 13.70 1.91
N ASP A 60 -10.70 14.88 2.13
CA ASP A 60 -11.07 15.76 3.25
C ASP A 60 -12.46 16.42 3.04
N GLY A 61 -13.09 16.19 1.89
CA GLY A 61 -14.46 16.59 1.57
C GLY A 61 -14.82 16.35 0.10
N SER A 62 -16.02 16.78 -0.31
CA SER A 62 -16.61 16.49 -1.62
C SER A 62 -16.24 17.49 -2.72
N ASN A 63 -15.49 18.56 -2.40
CA ASN A 63 -15.15 19.57 -3.39
C ASN A 63 -14.08 19.09 -4.37
N THR A 64 -14.11 19.62 -5.59
CA THR A 64 -13.23 19.20 -6.69
C THR A 64 -11.74 19.27 -6.34
N ARG A 65 -11.31 20.33 -5.63
CA ARG A 65 -9.91 20.49 -5.20
C ARG A 65 -9.47 19.39 -4.22
N GLN A 66 -10.34 19.00 -3.30
CA GLN A 66 -10.06 17.93 -2.34
C GLN A 66 -10.01 16.55 -3.02
N GLN A 67 -10.84 16.32 -4.03
CA GLN A 67 -10.81 15.10 -4.85
C GLN A 67 -9.53 15.05 -5.72
N ALA A 68 -9.08 16.18 -6.26
CA ALA A 68 -7.80 16.27 -6.99
C ALA A 68 -6.60 15.94 -6.09
N ASN A 69 -6.55 16.54 -4.89
CA ASN A 69 -5.51 16.24 -3.90
C ASN A 69 -5.53 14.76 -3.46
N LEU A 70 -6.72 14.16 -3.34
CA LEU A 70 -6.85 12.73 -3.06
C LEU A 70 -6.23 11.89 -4.19
N LEU A 71 -6.54 12.22 -5.46
CA LEU A 71 -6.00 11.51 -6.62
C LEU A 71 -4.48 11.57 -6.68
N GLU A 72 -3.88 12.73 -6.41
CA GLU A 72 -2.41 12.88 -6.36
C GLU A 72 -1.77 12.02 -5.28
N ARG A 73 -2.34 12.03 -4.07
CA ARG A 73 -1.83 11.22 -2.95
C ARG A 73 -1.95 9.72 -3.22
N ILE A 74 -3.07 9.27 -3.77
CA ILE A 74 -3.26 7.87 -4.19
C ILE A 74 -2.26 7.50 -5.30
N THR A 75 -2.03 8.39 -6.26
CA THR A 75 -1.02 8.19 -7.32
C THR A 75 0.36 7.99 -6.74
N ALA A 76 0.77 8.82 -5.78
CA ALA A 76 2.07 8.69 -5.12
C ALA A 76 2.21 7.37 -4.34
N LEU A 77 1.15 6.91 -3.66
CA LEU A 77 1.15 5.63 -2.94
C LEU A 77 1.26 4.44 -3.89
N LEU A 78 0.48 4.42 -4.98
CA LEU A 78 0.53 3.34 -5.97
C LEU A 78 1.86 3.35 -6.72
N MET A 79 2.43 4.51 -7.04
CA MET A 79 3.77 4.58 -7.62
C MET A 79 4.83 3.97 -6.69
N GLN A 80 4.78 4.27 -5.39
CA GLN A 80 5.67 3.67 -4.40
C GLN A 80 5.49 2.15 -4.31
N LEU A 81 4.26 1.65 -4.29
CA LEU A 81 3.97 0.21 -4.33
C LEU A 81 4.54 -0.45 -5.61
N SER A 82 4.40 0.20 -6.77
CA SER A 82 4.91 -0.32 -8.05
C SER A 82 6.44 -0.37 -8.08
N THR A 83 7.13 0.67 -7.58
CA THR A 83 8.60 0.66 -7.48
C THR A 83 9.13 -0.40 -6.51
N LYS A 84 8.28 -0.91 -5.62
CA LYS A 84 8.55 -2.03 -4.70
C LYS A 84 8.18 -3.40 -5.30
N GLY A 85 7.76 -3.44 -6.56
CA GLY A 85 7.43 -4.67 -7.30
C GLY A 85 6.02 -5.19 -7.07
N GLN A 86 5.10 -4.37 -6.53
CA GLN A 86 3.68 -4.74 -6.42
C GLN A 86 2.95 -4.47 -7.74
N ASP A 87 2.09 -5.40 -8.14
CA ASP A 87 1.15 -5.19 -9.24
C ASP A 87 -0.09 -4.45 -8.72
N ASN A 88 -0.28 -3.23 -9.20
CA ASN A 88 -1.39 -2.36 -8.81
C ASN A 88 -2.58 -2.45 -9.76
N ASN A 89 -2.49 -3.26 -10.83
CA ASN A 89 -3.56 -3.42 -11.82
C ASN A 89 -4.58 -4.48 -11.41
N HIS A 90 -4.49 -5.01 -10.18
CA HIS A 90 -5.50 -5.90 -9.64
C HIS A 90 -6.84 -5.18 -9.49
N ARG A 91 -7.92 -5.81 -9.99
CA ARG A 91 -9.28 -5.27 -9.94
C ARG A 91 -9.70 -4.82 -8.54
N LEU A 92 -9.31 -5.57 -7.50
CA LEU A 92 -9.59 -5.21 -6.11
C LEU A 92 -8.96 -3.88 -5.68
N VAL A 93 -7.75 -3.58 -6.15
CA VAL A 93 -7.06 -2.30 -5.87
C VAL A 93 -7.77 -1.16 -6.59
N LEU A 94 -8.15 -1.37 -7.85
CA LEU A 94 -8.89 -0.39 -8.65
C LEU A 94 -10.27 -0.08 -8.04
N ASP A 95 -11.02 -1.11 -7.64
CA ASP A 95 -12.31 -0.97 -6.98
C ASP A 95 -12.17 -0.26 -5.62
N MET A 96 -11.11 -0.58 -4.86
CA MET A 96 -10.82 0.09 -3.59
C MET A 96 -10.57 1.59 -3.80
N VAL A 97 -9.79 1.95 -4.83
CA VAL A 97 -9.49 3.35 -5.16
C VAL A 97 -10.74 4.09 -5.62
N LEU A 98 -11.55 3.50 -6.50
CA LEU A 98 -12.81 4.10 -6.96
C LEU A 98 -13.73 4.45 -5.79
N ARG A 99 -13.89 3.53 -4.84
CA ARG A 99 -14.72 3.72 -3.64
C ARG A 99 -14.26 4.88 -2.73
N LYS A 100 -13.06 5.45 -2.94
CA LYS A 100 -12.57 6.61 -2.18
C LYS A 100 -13.13 7.94 -2.66
N PHE A 101 -13.58 8.01 -3.92
CA PHE A 101 -14.13 9.22 -4.51
C PHE A 101 -15.61 9.36 -4.19
N ASN A 102 -16.20 10.52 -4.43
CA ASN A 102 -17.65 10.71 -4.24
C ASN A 102 -18.48 9.91 -5.27
N GLY A 103 -19.78 9.77 -5.01
CA GLY A 103 -20.69 8.98 -5.86
C GLY A 103 -20.77 9.47 -7.30
N ASP A 104 -20.68 10.78 -7.53
CA ASP A 104 -20.75 11.37 -8.87
C ASP A 104 -19.51 11.02 -9.72
N ILE A 105 -18.32 11.08 -9.12
CA ILE A 105 -17.06 10.68 -9.78
C ILE A 105 -17.05 9.16 -10.01
N GLN A 106 -17.52 8.38 -9.03
CA GLN A 106 -17.63 6.93 -9.18
C GLN A 106 -18.55 6.55 -10.35
N ALA A 107 -19.74 7.14 -10.43
CA ALA A 107 -20.70 6.85 -11.49
C ALA A 107 -20.14 7.19 -12.88
N LYS A 108 -19.52 8.37 -13.03
CA LYS A 108 -18.87 8.79 -14.30
C LYS A 108 -17.70 7.90 -14.69
N ALA A 109 -16.90 7.46 -13.72
CA ALA A 109 -15.78 6.55 -13.97
C ALA A 109 -16.28 5.16 -14.38
N LEU A 110 -17.31 4.63 -13.72
CA LEU A 110 -17.91 3.33 -14.02
C LEU A 110 -18.62 3.32 -15.37
N GLU A 111 -19.40 4.35 -15.70
CA GLU A 111 -20.06 4.49 -17.02
C GLU A 111 -19.03 4.45 -18.15
N LYS A 112 -17.89 5.11 -17.97
CA LYS A 112 -16.80 5.09 -18.94
C LYS A 112 -16.08 3.75 -19.02
N TRP A 113 -16.12 2.97 -17.94
CA TRP A 113 -15.49 1.64 -17.83
C TRP A 113 -16.37 0.50 -18.35
N GLU A 114 -17.68 0.58 -18.20
CA GLU A 114 -18.62 -0.38 -18.80
C GLU A 114 -18.58 -0.31 -20.33
N ASN A 115 -18.24 0.86 -20.88
CA ASN A 115 -18.05 1.06 -22.32
C ASN A 115 -16.71 0.51 -22.87
N LEU A 116 -15.82 -0.04 -22.02
CA LEU A 116 -14.56 -0.65 -22.48
C LEU A 116 -14.77 -2.15 -22.75
N GLU A 117 -14.67 -2.56 -24.02
CA GLU A 117 -14.93 -3.94 -24.49
C GLU A 117 -13.93 -5.00 -23.97
N HIS A 118 -12.79 -4.60 -23.39
CA HIS A 118 -11.71 -5.53 -23.04
C HIS A 118 -11.19 -5.37 -21.61
N ILE A 119 -11.15 -6.49 -20.87
CA ILE A 119 -10.60 -6.60 -19.51
C ILE A 119 -9.14 -6.13 -19.41
N ASN A 120 -8.36 -6.26 -20.49
CA ASN A 120 -6.94 -5.86 -20.52
C ASN A 120 -6.73 -4.34 -20.48
N GLN A 121 -7.79 -3.54 -20.60
CA GLN A 121 -7.73 -2.08 -20.47
C GLN A 121 -7.91 -1.62 -19.01
N TRP A 122 -8.25 -2.52 -18.09
CA TRP A 122 -8.43 -2.25 -16.66
C TRP A 122 -7.08 -2.14 -15.96
N THR A 123 -6.44 -0.98 -16.10
CA THR A 123 -5.16 -0.67 -15.47
C THR A 123 -5.26 0.59 -14.62
N TRP A 124 -4.37 0.72 -13.63
CA TRP A 124 -4.27 1.93 -12.81
C TRP A 124 -4.04 3.19 -13.67
N SER A 125 -3.22 3.08 -14.72
CA SER A 125 -2.93 4.18 -15.64
C SER A 125 -4.19 4.70 -16.33
N ALA A 126 -5.04 3.79 -16.84
CA ALA A 126 -6.31 4.15 -17.45
C ALA A 126 -7.27 4.78 -16.42
N LEU A 127 -7.41 4.16 -15.23
CA LEU A 127 -8.23 4.70 -14.15
C LEU A 127 -7.84 6.14 -13.80
N ARG A 128 -6.54 6.37 -13.58
CA ARG A 128 -6.00 7.67 -13.22
C ARG A 128 -6.28 8.73 -14.28
N GLN A 129 -6.09 8.40 -15.56
CA GLN A 129 -6.36 9.32 -16.65
C GLN A 129 -7.85 9.72 -16.69
N HIS A 130 -8.75 8.76 -16.50
CA HIS A 130 -10.18 9.05 -16.47
C HIS A 130 -10.58 9.89 -15.26
N LEU A 131 -10.07 9.57 -14.07
CA LEU A 131 -10.33 10.36 -12.86
C LEU A 131 -9.81 11.79 -13.01
N SER A 132 -8.64 11.99 -13.62
CA SER A 132 -8.11 13.34 -13.89
C SER A 132 -9.05 14.16 -14.76
N VAL A 133 -9.62 13.58 -15.83
CA VAL A 133 -10.54 14.28 -16.74
C VAL A 133 -11.89 14.59 -16.08
N ILE A 134 -12.33 13.78 -15.11
CA ILE A 134 -13.60 14.00 -14.39
C ILE A 134 -13.45 15.08 -13.31
N ILE A 135 -12.24 15.22 -12.76
CA ILE A 135 -11.92 16.11 -11.64
C ILE A 135 -11.40 17.47 -12.12
N ASP A 136 -10.93 17.62 -13.36
CA ASP A 136 -10.71 18.92 -14.02
C ASP A 136 -12.02 19.70 -14.25
#